data_AF-A0A7X3PXF0-F1
#
_entry.id   AF-A0A7X3PXF0-F1
#
_cell.length_a   1.000
_cell.length_b   1.000
_cell.length_c   1.000
_cell.angle_alpha   90.00
_cell.angle_beta   90.00
_cell.angle_gamma   90.00
#
_symmetry.space_group_name_H-M   'P 1'
#
loop_
_entity.id
_entity.type
_entity.pdbx_description
1 polymer ?
#
loop_
_entity_poly.entity_id
_entity_poly.type
_entity_poly.pdbx_seq_one_letter_code
_entity_poly.pdbx_strand_id
1 'polypeptide(L)'
;MVYLASRHLEIDNVDTDSLPGAGVFSFFSTEQQLTAPFAEKTTTWNLPAWFHPTGNRMPLTYHRNAQRWRRQGERTELKTVSRGQEFILDCDEYPEAIGWICDLLRKQQFGKTA
;
A
#
# COMPACT_ATOMS: atom_id res chain seq x y z
N MET A 1 17.61 0.55 -7.68
CA MET A 1 16.33 0.66 -8.38
C MET A 1 16.28 2.02 -9.03
N VAL A 2 15.86 2.12 -10.30
CA VAL A 2 15.74 3.40 -11.01
C VAL A 2 14.28 3.55 -11.37
N TYR A 3 13.67 4.66 -10.94
CA TYR A 3 12.32 5.02 -11.34
C TYR A 3 12.39 5.84 -12.62
N LEU A 4 11.72 5.37 -13.67
CA LEU A 4 11.56 6.14 -14.90
C LEU A 4 10.20 6.84 -14.85
N ALA A 5 10.19 8.15 -15.06
CA ALA A 5 8.94 8.90 -15.15
C ALA A 5 8.17 8.49 -16.43
N SER A 6 6.88 8.24 -16.29
CA SER A 6 5.96 8.00 -17.40
C SER A 6 4.83 9.02 -17.39
N ARG A 7 4.19 9.25 -18.55
CA ARG A 7 3.01 10.13 -18.67
C ARG A 7 1.76 9.46 -18.12
N HIS A 8 1.68 8.14 -18.23
CA HIS A 8 0.56 7.36 -17.73
C HIS A 8 1.07 6.35 -16.71
N LEU A 9 0.24 6.07 -15.71
CA LEU A 9 0.57 5.05 -14.71
C LEU A 9 0.39 3.70 -15.36
N GLU A 10 1.39 2.81 -15.24
CA GLU A 10 1.31 1.45 -15.75
C GLU A 10 1.17 0.50 -14.56
N ILE A 11 0.12 -0.32 -14.56
CA ILE A 11 -0.14 -1.34 -13.55
C ILE A 11 -0.43 -2.66 -14.25
N ASP A 12 0.23 -3.74 -13.82
CA ASP A 12 0.09 -5.05 -14.43
C ASP A 12 -1.37 -5.50 -14.51
N ASN A 13 -1.79 -5.91 -15.71
CA ASN A 13 -3.12 -6.43 -16.01
C ASN A 13 -4.28 -5.45 -15.72
N VAL A 14 -4.03 -4.13 -15.72
CA VAL A 14 -5.07 -3.12 -15.54
C VAL A 14 -5.00 -2.05 -16.63
N ASP A 15 -6.13 -1.79 -17.28
CA ASP A 15 -6.28 -0.63 -18.17
C ASP A 15 -6.18 0.67 -17.35
N THR A 16 -5.07 1.37 -17.57
CA THR A 16 -4.66 2.56 -16.84
C THR A 16 -4.31 3.73 -17.76
N ASP A 17 -4.70 3.65 -19.05
CA ASP A 17 -4.36 4.63 -20.09
C ASP A 17 -4.85 6.06 -19.77
N SER A 18 -5.86 6.19 -18.92
CA SER A 18 -6.41 7.47 -18.46
C SER A 18 -5.78 7.98 -17.15
N LEU A 19 -4.96 7.19 -16.47
CA LEU A 19 -4.34 7.56 -15.21
C LEU A 19 -3.04 8.32 -15.45
N PRO A 20 -2.88 9.54 -14.92
CA PRO A 20 -1.59 10.23 -14.96
C PRO A 20 -0.49 9.41 -14.27
N GLY A 21 0.70 9.37 -14.85
CA GLY A 21 1.86 8.64 -14.30
C GLY A 21 2.41 9.18 -12.99
N ALA A 22 1.91 10.34 -12.54
CA ALA A 22 2.15 10.90 -11.22
C ALA A 22 0.96 11.78 -10.79
N GLY A 23 0.77 11.94 -9.48
CA GLY A 23 -0.29 12.77 -8.94
C GLY A 23 -0.32 12.78 -7.42
N VAL A 24 -1.34 13.44 -6.88
CA VAL A 24 -1.63 13.48 -5.44
C VAL A 24 -3.07 13.07 -5.18
N PHE A 25 -3.33 12.49 -4.01
CA PHE A 25 -4.69 12.35 -3.50
C PHE A 25 -5.23 13.76 -3.19
N SER A 26 -6.34 14.15 -3.83
CA SER A 26 -6.94 15.49 -3.68
C SER A 26 -7.65 15.68 -2.34
N PHE A 27 -8.01 14.59 -1.68
CA PHE A 27 -8.60 14.61 -0.35
C PHE A 27 -8.10 13.43 0.46
N PHE A 28 -8.02 13.65 1.77
CA PHE A 28 -7.69 12.62 2.73
C PHE A 28 -8.84 11.61 2.88
N SER A 29 -8.48 10.33 2.90
CA SER A 29 -9.36 9.22 3.32
C SER A 29 -8.64 8.34 4.34
N THR A 30 -9.38 7.78 5.29
CA THR A 30 -8.85 6.79 6.25
C THR A 30 -8.29 5.55 5.57
N GLU A 31 -8.70 5.27 4.34
CA GLU A 31 -8.21 4.15 3.52
C GLU A 31 -6.79 4.39 2.97
N GLN A 32 -6.36 5.65 2.85
CA GLN A 32 -5.01 6.06 2.44
C GLN A 32 -4.05 6.12 3.64
N GLN A 33 -4.59 6.13 4.86
CA GLN A 33 -3.80 6.21 6.07
C GLN A 33 -3.28 4.82 6.44
N LEU A 34 -1.96 4.64 6.38
CA LEU A 34 -1.33 3.42 6.87
C LEU A 34 -1.16 3.42 8.39
N THR A 35 -0.93 4.57 9.03
CA THR A 35 -0.81 4.64 10.51
C THR A 35 -2.10 4.14 11.17
N ALA A 36 -1.97 3.21 12.11
CA ALA A 36 -3.10 2.61 12.78
C ALA A 36 -3.93 3.69 13.53
N PRO A 37 -5.27 3.57 13.52
CA PRO A 37 -6.12 4.48 14.29
C PRO A 37 -5.70 4.53 15.75
N PHE A 38 -5.62 5.74 16.32
CA PHE A 38 -5.24 5.99 17.71
C PHE A 38 -3.81 5.54 18.10
N ALA A 39 -2.95 5.21 17.14
CA ALA A 39 -1.57 4.85 17.45
C ALA A 39 -0.78 6.05 17.99
N GLU A 40 -0.05 5.82 19.08
CA GLU A 40 0.88 6.81 19.65
C GLU A 40 2.08 7.11 18.73
N LYS A 41 2.42 6.17 17.83
CA LYS A 41 3.59 6.25 16.96
C LYS A 41 3.19 6.04 15.50
N THR A 42 3.71 6.88 14.61
CA THR A 42 3.51 6.78 13.15
C THR A 42 4.09 5.50 12.54
N THR A 43 4.99 4.82 13.27
CA THR A 43 5.57 3.52 12.90
C THR A 43 4.63 2.34 13.14
N THR A 44 3.47 2.54 13.75
CA THR A 44 2.46 1.49 13.92
C THR A 44 1.47 1.61 12.78
N TRP A 45 1.51 0.66 11.84
CA TRP A 45 0.65 0.66 10.66
C TRP A 45 -0.48 -0.37 10.79
N ASN A 46 -1.64 -0.07 10.21
CA ASN A 46 -2.81 -0.94 10.09
C ASN A 46 -3.08 -1.23 8.60
N LEU A 47 -2.72 -2.42 8.16
CA LEU A 47 -2.76 -2.83 6.76
C LEU A 47 -3.88 -3.84 6.51
N PRO A 48 -4.35 -4.02 5.26
CA PRO A 48 -5.20 -5.15 4.91
C PRO A 48 -4.60 -6.49 5.37
N ALA A 49 -5.44 -7.46 5.77
CA ALA A 49 -4.95 -8.75 6.28
C ALA A 49 -4.00 -9.49 5.32
N TRP A 50 -4.19 -9.33 4.01
CA TRP A 50 -3.36 -9.98 2.99
C TRP A 50 -1.90 -9.49 2.97
N PHE A 51 -1.58 -8.34 3.57
CA PHE A 51 -0.19 -7.90 3.74
C PHE A 51 0.61 -8.80 4.68
N HIS A 52 -0.06 -9.52 5.60
CA HIS A 52 0.65 -10.33 6.58
C HIS A 52 1.36 -11.48 5.86
N PRO A 53 2.70 -11.60 5.96
CA PRO A 53 3.44 -12.68 5.33
C PRO A 53 3.01 -14.02 5.95
N THR A 54 2.35 -14.86 5.17
CA THR A 54 2.01 -16.24 5.56
C THR A 54 2.62 -17.23 4.61
N GLY A 55 2.92 -18.43 5.14
CA GLY A 55 3.65 -19.44 4.39
C GLY A 55 5.05 -18.94 4.07
N ASN A 56 5.46 -19.13 2.81
CA ASN A 56 6.78 -18.73 2.32
C ASN A 56 6.81 -17.34 1.67
N ARG A 57 5.75 -16.54 1.81
CA ARG A 57 5.72 -15.21 1.19
C ARG A 57 6.78 -14.29 1.79
N MET A 58 7.51 -13.57 0.93
CA MET A 58 8.52 -12.60 1.30
C MET A 58 7.87 -11.37 1.94
N PRO A 59 8.17 -11.07 3.22
CA PRO A 59 7.63 -9.90 3.88
C PRO A 59 8.06 -8.60 3.19
N LEU A 60 7.27 -7.55 3.38
CA LEU A 60 7.63 -6.17 3.04
C LEU A 60 9.09 -5.88 3.39
N THR A 61 9.88 -5.29 2.48
CA THR A 61 11.34 -5.12 2.67
C THR A 61 11.68 -4.53 4.02
N TYR A 62 12.75 -5.03 4.65
CA TYR A 62 13.20 -4.73 6.02
C TYR A 62 12.30 -5.25 7.16
N HIS A 63 11.18 -5.90 6.87
CA HIS A 63 10.23 -6.40 7.88
C HIS A 63 10.18 -7.92 7.98
N ARG A 64 11.31 -8.61 7.76
CA ARG A 64 11.40 -10.08 7.90
C ARG A 64 11.16 -10.60 9.32
N ASN A 65 11.32 -9.75 10.34
CA ASN A 65 11.10 -10.15 11.73
C ASN A 65 9.59 -10.28 12.00
N ALA A 66 9.12 -11.52 12.20
CA ALA A 66 7.73 -11.84 12.51
C ALA A 66 7.17 -11.10 13.74
N GLN A 67 8.00 -10.75 14.73
CA GLN A 67 7.57 -10.01 15.93
C GLN A 67 7.09 -8.58 15.64
N ARG A 68 7.33 -8.08 14.42
CA ARG A 68 6.82 -6.79 13.95
C ARG A 68 5.39 -6.88 13.41
N TRP A 69 4.89 -8.08 13.16
CA TRP A 69 3.58 -8.32 12.56
C TRP A 69 2.60 -8.85 13.61
N ARG A 70 1.36 -8.38 13.57
CA ARG A 70 0.27 -8.90 14.41
C ARG A 70 -1.03 -8.96 13.63
N ARG A 71 -1.56 -10.16 13.41
CA ARG A 71 -2.88 -10.37 12.79
C ARG A 71 -3.99 -9.87 13.70
N GLN A 72 -4.97 -9.16 13.13
CA GLN A 72 -6.15 -8.63 13.81
C GLN A 72 -7.38 -8.76 12.90
N GLY A 73 -7.94 -9.96 12.81
CA GLY A 73 -9.11 -10.22 11.94
C GLY A 73 -8.82 -9.92 10.48
N GLU A 74 -9.59 -8.99 9.90
CA GLU A 74 -9.47 -8.54 8.50
C GLU A 74 -8.32 -7.55 8.25
N ARG A 75 -7.54 -7.25 9.29
CA ARG A 75 -6.39 -6.36 9.23
C ARG A 75 -5.13 -7.03 9.78
N THR A 76 -3.98 -6.44 9.49
CA THR A 76 -2.73 -6.75 10.16
C THR A 76 -2.05 -5.48 10.63
N GLU A 77 -1.55 -5.49 11.86
CA GLU A 77 -0.69 -4.43 12.35
C GLU A 77 0.77 -4.74 11.99
N LEU A 78 1.50 -3.70 11.59
CA LEU A 78 2.94 -3.74 11.32
C LEU A 78 3.65 -2.65 12.12
N LYS A 79 4.68 -3.03 12.89
CA LYS A 79 5.65 -2.09 13.48
C LYS A 79 6.78 -1.83 12.49
N THR A 80 6.70 -0.71 11.77
CA THR A 80 7.68 -0.36 10.74
C THR A 80 9.01 0.10 11.32
N VAL A 81 10.06 0.00 10.50
CA VAL A 81 11.38 0.60 10.79
C VAL A 81 11.42 2.04 10.28
N SER A 82 12.26 2.89 10.88
CA SER A 82 12.45 4.29 10.46
C SER A 82 13.48 4.47 9.33
N ARG A 83 14.05 3.38 8.79
CA ARG A 83 15.10 3.43 7.76
C ARG A 83 14.51 3.41 6.35
N GLY A 84 14.84 4.44 5.56
CA GLY A 84 14.51 4.53 4.12
C GLY A 84 13.05 4.90 3.90
N GLN A 85 12.78 5.86 3.02
CA GLN A 85 11.43 6.38 2.78
C GLN A 85 10.50 5.38 2.06
N GLU A 86 11.04 4.26 1.58
CA GLU A 86 10.34 3.33 0.70
C GLU A 86 10.47 1.89 1.19
N PHE A 87 9.36 1.16 1.16
CA PHE A 87 9.32 -0.28 1.37
C PHE A 87 8.69 -0.96 0.15
N ILE A 88 9.30 -2.06 -0.29
CA ILE A 88 8.88 -2.81 -1.47
C ILE A 88 8.11 -4.04 -1.01
N LEU A 89 6.95 -4.28 -1.65
CA LEU A 89 6.19 -5.51 -1.59
C LEU A 89 6.25 -6.16 -2.97
N ASP A 90 6.45 -7.47 -3.03
CA ASP A 90 6.47 -8.21 -4.29
C ASP A 90 5.03 -8.47 -4.77
N CYS A 91 4.60 -7.84 -5.85
CA CYS A 91 3.23 -7.99 -6.35
C CYS A 91 2.96 -9.35 -7.01
N ASP A 92 3.98 -10.13 -7.37
CA ASP A 92 3.77 -11.51 -7.86
C ASP A 92 3.40 -12.43 -6.68
N GLU A 93 3.98 -12.18 -5.51
CA GLU A 93 3.63 -12.90 -4.28
C GLU A 93 2.36 -12.35 -3.59
N TYR A 94 2.02 -11.09 -3.84
CA TYR A 94 0.87 -10.37 -3.28
C TYR A 94 0.01 -9.70 -4.37
N PRO A 95 -0.64 -10.49 -5.25
CA PRO A 95 -1.45 -9.95 -6.35
C PRO A 95 -2.65 -9.11 -5.88
N GLU A 96 -3.08 -9.27 -4.62
CA GLU A 96 -4.13 -8.47 -3.98
C GLU A 96 -3.77 -6.96 -3.96
N ALA A 97 -2.49 -6.62 -4.02
CA ALA A 97 -2.00 -5.25 -4.05
C ALA A 97 -2.51 -4.47 -5.26
N ILE A 98 -2.65 -5.13 -6.42
CA ILE A 98 -3.10 -4.50 -7.67
C ILE A 98 -4.56 -4.01 -7.54
N GLY A 99 -5.46 -4.88 -7.08
CA GLY A 99 -6.86 -4.49 -6.86
C GLY A 99 -6.97 -3.37 -5.82
N TRP A 100 -6.23 -3.48 -4.72
CA TRP A 100 -6.25 -2.51 -3.65
C TRP A 100 -5.79 -1.11 -4.09
N ILE A 101 -4.68 -0.98 -4.83
CA ILE A 101 -4.21 0.33 -5.30
C ILE A 101 -5.16 0.93 -6.35
N CYS A 102 -5.72 0.10 -7.24
CA CYS A 102 -6.70 0.56 -8.23
C CYS A 102 -7.95 1.14 -7.56
N ASP A 103 -8.45 0.50 -6.50
CA ASP A 103 -9.61 0.99 -5.77
C ASP A 103 -9.33 2.33 -5.06
N LEU A 104 -8.13 2.50 -4.49
CA LEU A 104 -7.70 3.77 -3.90
C LEU A 104 -7.64 4.89 -4.95
N LEU A 105 -7.07 4.60 -6.13
CA LEU A 105 -6.92 5.58 -7.21
C LEU A 105 -8.26 5.96 -7.85
N ARG A 106 -9.17 4.99 -8.08
CA ARG A 106 -10.49 5.27 -8.65
C ARG A 106 -11.34 6.13 -7.73
N LYS A 107 -11.35 5.84 -6.42
CA LYS A 107 -12.11 6.62 -5.43
C LYS A 107 -11.73 8.11 -5.43
N GLN A 108 -10.51 8.48 -5.84
CA GLN A 108 -10.13 9.87 -6.02
C GLN A 108 -10.77 10.55 -7.21
N GLN A 109 -10.98 9.83 -8.31
CA GLN A 109 -11.54 10.42 -9.53
C GLN A 109 -13.02 10.78 -9.35
N PHE A 110 -13.77 9.99 -8.59
CA PHE A 110 -15.18 10.23 -8.31
C PHE A 110 -15.42 11.43 -7.36
N GLY A 111 -14.38 11.95 -6.70
CA GLY A 111 -14.47 13.17 -5.89
C GLY A 111 -14.36 14.48 -6.69
N LYS A 112 -14.16 14.42 -8.02
CA LYS A 112 -14.06 15.60 -8.89
C LYS A 112 -15.39 16.05 -9.52
N THR A 113 -16.52 15.49 -9.11
CA THR A 113 -17.84 15.75 -9.74
C THR A 113 -18.91 16.25 -8.77
N ALA A 114 -18.57 17.22 -7.91
CA ALA A 114 -19.54 17.96 -7.11
C ALA A 114 -19.26 19.47 -7.18
#